data_AF-A0AA89C767-F1
#
_entry.id   AF-A0AA89C767-F1
#
_cell.length_a   1.000
_cell.length_b   1.000
_cell.length_c   1.000
_cell.angle_alpha   90.00
_cell.angle_beta   90.00
_cell.angle_gamma   90.00
#
_symmetry.space_group_name_H-M   'P 1'
#
loop_
_entity.id
_entity.type
_entity.pdbx_description
1 polymer ?
#
loop_
_entity_poly.entity_id
_entity_poly.type
_entity_poly.pdbx_seq_one_letter_code
_entity_poly.pdbx_strand_id
1 'polypeptide(L)'
;SDKIEFGLWVTRYSCTTILLVLGFVAPGMSRNYHLLPQDTESGLNDRSQESTWKNVFSKLKLMIPYVWPKGSWWRQILVILCLLILGAGRGINVLVPIYSKDIVNSLTETPSSVQATQLEFRWDLILIYGALLFLRGGGGGTTGFLNNARSFLWIPVQQYTTRRIQVKLFSHLHSLSLRWHLQRKTGEVLRIVDRGTNSINSLLSYVIFQILPTVVDIVIAIIYFITAFNYIFGLVVFLCMVMYLGVTIWITEWRTKYRRDMNKYDNDRNAKSVDSLLNFETVKYYGASEFETNRYDEAIKVYQRAEWKSTASLNMLNSMQNVVITSGTLAGSLLCAWAVVHSISDLKLTVGDYVLFGTYLNQLYGPLNWLGTYYRMIQQSFIDMENMFELLDENQEVSMIVIAMG
;
A
#
# COMPACT_ATOMS: atom_id res chain seq x y z
N SER A 1 31.28 -14.40 41.54
CA SER A 1 30.34 -15.07 40.63
C SER A 1 28.89 -14.97 41.08
N ASP A 2 28.60 -15.23 42.35
CA ASP A 2 27.22 -15.51 42.83
C ASP A 2 26.21 -14.36 42.64
N LYS A 3 26.66 -13.10 42.70
CA LYS A 3 25.78 -11.94 42.44
C LYS A 3 25.34 -11.83 40.97
N ILE A 4 26.18 -12.29 40.04
CA ILE A 4 25.89 -12.26 38.59
C ILE A 4 24.96 -13.41 38.23
N GLU A 5 25.17 -14.60 38.81
CA GLU A 5 24.27 -15.74 38.65
C GLU A 5 22.88 -15.46 39.23
N PHE A 6 22.79 -14.81 40.39
CA PHE A 6 21.51 -14.38 40.95
C PHE A 6 20.80 -13.35 40.06
N GLY A 7 21.53 -12.38 39.48
CA GLY A 7 20.98 -11.42 38.53
C GLY A 7 20.44 -12.06 37.25
N LEU A 8 21.17 -13.02 36.68
CA LEU A 8 20.73 -13.80 35.52
C LEU A 8 19.51 -14.67 35.83
N TRP A 9 19.46 -15.26 37.03
CA TRP A 9 18.33 -16.06 37.49
C TRP A 9 17.07 -15.22 37.66
N VAL A 10 17.16 -14.06 38.31
CA VAL A 10 16.04 -13.12 38.47
C VAL A 10 15.53 -12.61 37.12
N THR A 11 16.44 -12.28 36.19
CA THR A 11 16.08 -11.80 34.85
C THR A 11 15.35 -12.87 34.06
N ARG A 12 15.83 -14.12 34.10
CA ARG A 12 15.20 -15.26 33.42
C ARG A 12 13.83 -15.57 34.00
N TYR A 13 13.70 -15.56 35.33
CA TYR A 13 12.43 -15.83 36.02
C TYR A 13 11.38 -14.73 35.76
N SER A 14 11.83 -13.47 35.72
CA SER A 14 10.98 -12.33 35.39
C SER A 14 10.49 -12.40 33.94
N CYS A 15 11.37 -12.71 32.99
CA CYS A 15 11.01 -12.90 31.58
C CYS A 15 10.00 -14.04 31.37
N THR A 16 10.19 -15.19 32.04
CA THR A 16 9.25 -16.32 31.93
C THR A 16 7.90 -16.00 32.55
N THR A 17 7.86 -15.24 33.64
CA THR A 17 6.61 -14.84 34.29
C THR A 17 5.85 -13.83 33.44
N ILE A 18 6.54 -12.88 32.81
CA ILE A 18 5.95 -11.91 31.87
C ILE A 18 5.39 -12.61 30.64
N LEU A 19 6.11 -13.59 30.07
CA LEU A 19 5.63 -14.39 28.94
C LEU A 19 4.39 -15.21 29.30
N LEU A 20 4.35 -15.77 30.50
CA LEU A 20 3.20 -16.55 30.99
C LEU A 20 1.99 -15.64 31.22
N VAL A 21 2.16 -14.48 31.83
CA VAL A 21 1.09 -13.49 32.01
C VAL A 21 0.59 -12.96 30.67
N LEU A 22 1.46 -12.68 29.71
CA LEU A 22 1.06 -12.32 28.34
C LEU A 22 0.30 -13.45 27.63
N GLY A 23 0.67 -14.70 27.89
CA GLY A 23 -0.06 -15.87 27.40
C GLY A 23 -1.46 -16.04 28.00
N PHE A 24 -1.63 -15.72 29.29
CA PHE A 24 -2.94 -15.74 29.97
C PHE A 24 -3.82 -14.53 29.63
N VAL A 25 -3.21 -13.38 29.32
CA VAL A 25 -3.91 -12.14 28.95
C VAL A 25 -4.18 -12.07 27.44
N ALA A 26 -3.68 -13.01 26.64
CA ALA A 26 -4.08 -13.16 25.25
C ALA A 26 -5.58 -13.47 25.19
N PRO A 27 -6.44 -12.54 24.74
CA PRO A 27 -7.86 -12.80 24.65
C PRO A 27 -8.06 -13.94 23.66
N GLY A 28 -8.78 -14.98 24.10
CA GLY A 28 -9.15 -16.12 23.27
C GLY A 28 -9.66 -15.61 21.92
N MET A 29 -9.01 -16.07 20.85
CA MET A 29 -9.47 -15.79 19.48
C MET A 29 -10.94 -16.18 19.41
N SER A 30 -11.80 -15.17 19.33
CA SER A 30 -13.11 -15.31 18.71
C SER A 30 -12.85 -15.91 17.33
N ARG A 31 -13.13 -17.21 17.20
CA ARG A 31 -13.08 -17.94 15.94
C ARG A 31 -14.33 -17.57 15.15
N ASN A 32 -14.39 -16.30 14.75
CA ASN A 32 -15.36 -15.82 13.77
C ASN A 32 -14.89 -16.30 12.41
N TYR A 33 -15.34 -17.50 12.01
CA TYR A 33 -15.40 -17.88 10.61
C TYR A 33 -16.45 -17.01 9.92
N HIS A 34 -16.11 -15.76 9.61
CA HIS A 34 -16.69 -15.12 8.44
C HIS A 34 -15.96 -15.67 7.21
N LEU A 35 -16.34 -16.89 6.82
CA LEU A 35 -16.28 -17.28 5.42
C LEU A 35 -17.32 -16.43 4.69
N LEU A 36 -16.99 -15.16 4.45
CA LEU A 36 -17.61 -14.47 3.34
C LEU A 36 -17.12 -15.23 2.11
N PRO A 37 -18.03 -15.75 1.27
CA PRO A 37 -17.63 -16.16 -0.06
C PRO A 37 -16.88 -14.97 -0.65
N GLN A 38 -15.63 -15.21 -1.03
CA GLN A 38 -14.96 -14.36 -2.00
C GLN A 38 -15.63 -14.67 -3.33
N ASP A 39 -16.92 -14.31 -3.44
CA ASP A 39 -17.71 -14.51 -4.63
C ASP A 39 -17.14 -13.60 -5.69
N THR A 40 -16.28 -14.23 -6.49
CA THR A 40 -16.38 -14.24 -7.93
C THR A 40 -16.14 -12.86 -8.57
N GLU A 41 -14.99 -12.74 -9.22
CA GLU A 41 -14.85 -11.94 -10.45
C GLU A 41 -15.78 -12.48 -11.57
N SER A 42 -17.07 -12.71 -11.28
CA SER A 42 -18.07 -13.00 -12.30
C SER A 42 -18.72 -11.70 -12.73
N GLY A 43 -18.40 -11.34 -13.97
CA GLY A 43 -19.27 -10.51 -14.79
C GLY A 43 -19.17 -9.02 -14.52
N LEU A 44 -18.02 -8.42 -14.78
CA LEU A 44 -17.99 -7.04 -15.26
C LEU A 44 -17.15 -6.98 -16.53
N ASN A 45 -17.88 -7.15 -17.63
CA ASN A 45 -17.60 -6.78 -19.00
C ASN A 45 -16.15 -6.77 -19.48
N ASP A 46 -15.97 -7.53 -20.56
CA ASP A 46 -14.99 -7.38 -21.64
C ASP A 46 -15.15 -6.00 -22.35
N ARG A 47 -15.25 -4.91 -21.59
CA ARG A 47 -15.21 -3.54 -22.11
C ARG A 47 -13.74 -3.23 -22.38
N SER A 48 -13.46 -3.13 -23.68
CA SER A 48 -12.24 -2.61 -24.30
C SER A 48 -11.30 -1.89 -23.33
N GLN A 49 -10.05 -2.35 -23.28
CA GLN A 49 -8.89 -1.68 -22.72
C GLN A 49 -8.62 -0.32 -23.40
N GLU A 50 -9.57 0.61 -23.41
CA GLU A 50 -9.20 2.00 -23.46
C GLU A 50 -8.44 2.29 -22.16
N SER A 51 -7.19 2.72 -22.31
CA SER A 51 -6.28 2.97 -21.21
C SER A 51 -7.00 3.70 -20.08
N THR A 52 -7.22 3.01 -18.95
CA THR A 52 -7.82 3.55 -17.72
C THR A 52 -7.16 4.87 -17.32
N TRP A 53 -5.90 5.07 -17.75
CA TRP A 53 -5.07 6.25 -17.54
C TRP A 53 -5.36 7.46 -18.44
N LYS A 54 -6.00 7.27 -19.60
CA LYS A 54 -6.17 8.33 -20.61
C LYS A 54 -6.98 9.54 -20.08
N ASN A 55 -7.73 9.36 -18.98
CA ASN A 55 -8.55 10.40 -18.34
C ASN A 55 -8.44 10.46 -16.81
N VAL A 56 -7.39 9.88 -16.20
CA VAL A 56 -7.25 9.81 -14.73
C VAL A 56 -7.31 11.17 -14.05
N PHE A 57 -6.66 12.19 -14.63
CA PHE A 57 -6.67 13.54 -14.06
C PHE A 57 -8.07 14.18 -14.11
N SER A 58 -8.82 13.96 -15.19
CA SER A 58 -10.21 14.44 -15.31
C SER A 58 -11.11 13.74 -14.31
N LYS A 59 -11.01 12.40 -14.21
CA LYS A 59 -11.75 11.58 -13.23
C LYS A 59 -11.42 11.99 -11.78
N LEU A 60 -10.15 12.20 -11.44
CA LEU A 60 -9.72 12.70 -10.13
C LEU A 60 -10.24 14.12 -9.83
N LYS A 61 -10.22 15.02 -10.83
CA LYS A 61 -10.73 16.39 -10.68
C LYS A 61 -12.22 16.41 -10.36
N LEU A 62 -12.99 15.49 -10.93
CA LEU A 62 -14.42 15.31 -10.61
C LEU A 62 -14.63 14.85 -9.15
N MET A 63 -13.65 14.17 -8.54
CA MET A 63 -13.74 13.67 -7.15
C MET A 63 -13.38 14.71 -6.09
N ILE A 64 -12.46 15.64 -6.38
CA ILE A 64 -12.04 16.71 -5.46
C ILE A 64 -13.22 17.43 -4.78
N PRO A 65 -14.29 17.85 -5.48
CA PRO A 65 -15.42 18.53 -4.85
C PRO A 65 -16.27 17.63 -3.95
N TYR A 66 -16.24 16.30 -4.13
CA TYR A 66 -16.95 15.34 -3.27
C TYR A 66 -16.17 15.01 -1.99
N VAL A 67 -14.84 15.02 -2.08
CA VAL A 67 -13.94 14.78 -0.95
C VAL A 67 -13.84 16.00 -0.04
N TRP A 68 -13.92 17.20 -0.60
CA TRP A 68 -13.87 18.41 0.21
C TRP A 68 -15.15 18.51 1.06
N PRO A 69 -15.06 18.48 2.41
CA PRO A 69 -16.22 18.56 3.27
C PRO A 69 -16.79 19.99 3.24
N LYS A 70 -17.63 20.28 2.24
CA LYS A 70 -18.45 21.50 2.19
C LYS A 70 -19.55 21.32 3.24
N GLY A 71 -19.40 21.97 4.39
CA GLY A 71 -20.44 21.99 5.43
C GLY A 71 -19.94 22.17 6.87
N SER A 72 -18.68 21.90 7.20
CA SER A 72 -18.14 22.32 8.51
C SER A 72 -16.65 22.67 8.44
N TRP A 73 -16.32 23.81 9.04
CA TRP A 73 -14.96 24.33 9.12
C TRP A 73 -14.02 23.37 9.89
N TRP A 74 -14.53 22.67 10.92
CA TRP A 74 -13.77 21.67 11.68
C TRP A 74 -13.22 20.54 10.81
N ARG A 75 -14.03 20.02 9.87
CA ARG A 75 -13.59 18.93 8.96
C ARG A 75 -12.58 19.42 7.93
N GLN A 76 -12.66 20.68 7.51
CA GLN A 76 -11.67 21.30 6.63
C GLN A 76 -10.33 21.46 7.33
N ILE A 77 -10.33 21.85 8.61
CA ILE A 77 -9.11 21.91 9.43
C ILE A 77 -8.48 20.52 9.57
N LEU A 78 -9.27 19.47 9.81
CA LEU A 78 -8.75 18.10 9.89
C LEU A 78 -8.03 17.68 8.60
N VAL A 79 -8.58 18.03 7.43
CA VAL A 79 -7.92 17.75 6.14
C VAL A 79 -6.60 18.51 6.02
N ILE A 80 -6.59 19.81 6.36
CA ILE A 80 -5.37 20.63 6.32
C ILE A 80 -4.31 20.07 7.28
N LEU A 81 -4.71 19.70 8.51
CA LEU A 81 -3.83 19.11 9.50
C LEU A 81 -3.25 17.77 9.01
N CYS A 82 -4.04 16.93 8.37
CA CYS A 82 -3.57 15.70 7.74
C CYS A 82 -2.52 15.97 6.65
N LEU A 83 -2.73 16.99 5.80
CA LEU A 83 -1.78 17.39 4.77
C LEU A 83 -0.50 17.99 5.37
N LEU A 84 -0.60 18.74 6.46
CA LEU A 84 0.55 19.27 7.20
C LEU A 84 1.38 18.14 7.82
N ILE A 85 0.73 17.17 8.49
CA ILE A 85 1.41 15.98 9.03
C ILE A 85 2.06 15.17 7.89
N LEU A 86 1.40 15.07 6.74
CA LEU A 86 1.96 14.40 5.57
C LEU A 86 3.24 15.09 5.10
N GLY A 87 3.25 16.42 4.99
CA GLY A 87 4.42 17.22 4.64
C GLY A 87 5.55 17.12 5.66
N ALA A 88 5.23 17.24 6.95
CA ALA A 88 6.19 17.07 8.04
C ALA A 88 6.84 15.68 8.02
N GLY A 89 6.06 14.63 7.72
CA GLY A 89 6.57 13.27 7.55
C GLY A 89 7.58 13.13 6.41
N ARG A 90 7.43 13.88 5.30
CA ARG A 90 8.42 13.92 4.21
C ARG A 90 9.71 14.62 4.63
N GLY A 91 9.61 15.71 5.40
CA GLY A 91 10.78 16.37 5.98
C GLY A 91 11.58 15.42 6.88
N ILE A 92 10.89 14.74 7.80
CA ILE A 92 11.51 13.74 8.70
C ILE A 92 12.13 12.59 7.92
N ASN A 93 11.47 12.15 6.83
CA ASN A 93 12.01 11.11 5.96
C ASN A 93 13.41 11.46 5.44
N VAL A 94 13.69 12.72 5.12
CA VAL A 94 15.01 13.18 4.63
C VAL A 94 15.99 13.38 5.78
N LEU A 95 15.51 13.86 6.94
CA LEU A 95 16.36 14.11 8.10
C LEU A 95 16.94 12.82 8.70
N VAL A 96 16.19 11.71 8.68
CA VAL A 96 16.63 10.44 9.30
C VAL A 96 17.98 9.95 8.74
N PRO A 97 18.18 9.82 7.41
CA PRO A 97 19.49 9.48 6.85
C PRO A 97 20.60 10.50 7.17
N ILE A 98 20.27 11.80 7.22
CA ILE A 98 21.25 12.87 7.53
C ILE A 98 21.77 12.73 8.96
N TYR A 99 20.87 12.58 9.94
CA TYR A 99 21.29 12.36 11.33
C TYR A 99 22.02 11.02 11.50
N SER A 100 21.69 9.99 10.72
CA SER A 100 22.47 8.75 10.70
C SER A 100 23.90 8.98 10.20
N LYS A 101 24.11 9.84 9.19
CA LYS A 101 25.45 10.25 8.74
C LYS A 101 26.19 10.99 9.84
N ASP A 102 25.54 11.94 10.50
CA ASP A 102 26.18 12.77 11.53
C ASP A 102 26.62 11.93 12.74
N ILE A 103 25.82 10.93 13.13
CA ILE A 103 26.20 9.95 14.16
C ILE A 103 27.45 9.18 13.73
N VAL A 104 27.47 8.62 12.52
CA VAL A 104 28.61 7.84 12.03
C VAL A 104 29.87 8.71 11.94
N ASN A 105 29.74 9.95 11.47
CA ASN A 105 30.83 10.90 11.39
C ASN A 105 31.39 11.27 12.78
N SER A 106 30.51 11.47 13.78
CA SER A 106 30.94 11.77 15.16
C SER A 106 31.69 10.60 15.83
N LEU A 107 31.44 9.37 15.36
CA LEU A 107 32.08 8.15 15.85
C LEU A 107 33.33 7.76 15.06
N THR A 108 33.69 8.50 14.01
CA THR A 108 34.85 8.22 13.16
C THR A 108 35.95 9.25 13.41
N GLU A 109 37.16 8.81 13.79
CA GLU A 109 38.31 9.70 13.92
C GLU A 109 38.65 10.33 12.56
N THR A 110 38.66 11.67 12.48
CA THR A 110 39.05 12.38 11.25
C THR A 110 40.57 12.61 11.28
N PRO A 111 41.38 12.02 10.37
CA PRO A 111 42.86 12.09 10.46
C PRO A 111 43.48 13.44 10.09
N SER A 112 42.70 14.52 9.97
CA SER A 112 43.09 15.71 9.18
C SER A 112 43.30 17.01 9.96
N SER A 113 43.33 16.99 11.29
CA SER A 113 43.78 18.16 12.05
C SER A 113 44.55 17.76 13.30
N VAL A 114 45.66 18.45 13.53
CA VAL A 114 46.73 18.26 14.52
C VAL A 114 46.27 18.39 16.00
N GLN A 115 44.98 18.27 16.26
CA GLN A 115 44.41 18.08 17.59
C GLN A 115 43.44 16.92 17.49
N ALA A 116 43.78 15.83 18.17
CA ALA A 116 42.85 14.74 18.46
C ALA A 116 41.65 15.33 19.23
N THR A 117 40.62 15.77 18.50
CA THR A 117 39.29 15.96 19.07
C THR A 117 38.90 14.63 19.67
N GLN A 118 38.88 14.57 21.00
CA GLN A 118 38.38 13.41 21.73
C GLN A 118 37.03 13.02 21.15
N LEU A 119 36.81 11.71 20.96
CA LEU A 119 35.50 11.15 20.63
C LEU A 119 34.49 11.59 21.71
N GLU A 120 33.82 12.71 21.50
CA GLU A 120 32.73 13.15 22.37
C GLU A 120 31.53 12.25 22.11
N PHE A 121 31.08 11.55 23.15
CA PHE A 121 29.86 10.76 23.11
C PHE A 121 28.64 11.70 22.98
N ARG A 122 28.22 11.94 21.73
CA ARG A 122 27.09 12.79 21.37
C ARG A 122 25.75 12.08 21.56
N TRP A 123 25.34 11.95 22.82
CA TRP A 123 24.03 11.38 23.19
C TRP A 123 22.85 12.16 22.60
N ASP A 124 23.05 13.46 22.33
CA ASP A 124 22.06 14.37 21.76
C ASP A 124 21.64 13.93 20.35
N LEU A 125 22.59 13.62 19.48
CA LEU A 125 22.33 13.16 18.11
C LEU A 125 21.62 11.81 18.09
N ILE A 126 21.99 10.89 18.98
CA ILE A 126 21.36 9.57 19.09
C ILE A 126 19.91 9.70 19.57
N LEU A 127 19.65 10.58 20.55
CA LEU A 127 18.30 10.82 21.07
C LEU A 127 17.41 11.48 20.00
N ILE A 128 17.94 12.45 19.24
CA ILE A 128 17.25 13.06 18.11
C ILE A 128 16.95 12.02 17.03
N TYR A 129 17.92 11.19 16.65
CA TYR A 129 17.72 10.12 15.67
C TYR A 129 16.65 9.12 16.14
N GLY A 130 16.69 8.70 17.41
CA GLY A 130 15.68 7.82 18.00
C GLY A 130 14.27 8.44 17.98
N ALA A 131 14.16 9.74 18.30
CA ALA A 131 12.90 10.47 18.23
C ALA A 131 12.37 10.59 16.79
N LEU A 132 13.25 10.89 15.83
CA LEU A 132 12.90 10.94 14.40
C LEU A 132 12.45 9.56 13.90
N LEU A 133 13.10 8.49 14.34
CA LEU A 133 12.73 7.12 14.00
C LEU A 133 11.36 6.75 14.59
N PHE A 134 11.05 7.19 15.81
CA PHE A 134 9.72 7.01 16.40
C PHE A 134 8.63 7.80 15.66
N LEU A 135 8.93 9.04 15.27
CA LEU A 135 8.01 9.89 14.50
C LEU A 135 7.71 9.31 13.11
N ARG A 136 8.75 8.82 12.42
CA ARG A 136 8.67 8.26 11.07
C ARG A 136 8.12 6.82 11.03
N GLY A 137 8.58 5.98 11.95
CA GLY A 137 8.42 4.52 11.94
C GLY A 137 9.73 3.81 11.66
N GLY A 138 9.93 2.64 12.26
CA GLY A 138 11.22 1.96 12.41
C GLY A 138 11.81 1.28 11.17
N GLY A 139 11.48 1.75 9.95
CA GLY A 139 12.04 1.24 8.68
C GLY A 139 11.65 -0.20 8.29
N GLY A 140 11.28 -1.07 9.23
CA GLY A 140 10.92 -2.48 9.03
C GLY A 140 9.42 -2.79 8.95
N GLY A 141 8.60 -1.84 8.49
CA GLY A 141 7.15 -2.04 8.34
C GLY A 141 6.29 -1.59 9.52
N THR A 142 6.90 -1.04 10.59
CA THR A 142 6.16 -0.38 11.67
C THR A 142 5.80 1.06 11.27
N THR A 143 4.50 1.40 11.35
CA THR A 143 4.00 2.74 11.06
C THR A 143 4.43 3.71 12.17
N GLY A 144 5.04 4.84 11.79
CA GLY A 144 5.44 5.86 12.76
C GLY A 144 4.27 6.58 13.41
N PHE A 145 4.55 7.28 14.52
CA PHE A 145 3.56 8.05 15.24
C PHE A 145 2.84 9.05 14.34
N LEU A 146 3.54 9.75 13.45
CA LEU A 146 2.92 10.71 12.52
C LEU A 146 1.98 10.04 11.54
N ASN A 147 2.32 8.87 11.03
CA ASN A 147 1.46 8.15 10.11
C ASN A 147 0.19 7.64 10.80
N ASN A 148 0.30 7.18 12.05
CA ASN A 148 -0.84 6.76 12.86
C ASN A 148 -1.72 7.95 13.25
N ALA A 149 -1.13 9.06 13.70
CA ALA A 149 -1.85 10.29 14.02
C ALA A 149 -2.62 10.82 12.80
N ARG A 150 -1.97 10.89 11.63
CA ARG A 150 -2.62 11.24 10.36
C ARG A 150 -3.78 10.29 10.05
N SER A 151 -3.58 8.98 10.17
CA SER A 151 -4.63 8.00 9.86
C SER A 151 -5.81 8.14 10.81
N PHE A 152 -5.57 8.39 12.10
CA PHE A 152 -6.61 8.65 13.09
C PHE A 152 -7.44 9.90 12.75
N LEU A 153 -6.76 11.00 12.38
CA LEU A 153 -7.41 12.24 11.95
C LEU A 153 -8.18 12.09 10.64
N TRP A 154 -7.80 11.13 9.79
CA TRP A 154 -8.45 10.87 8.51
C TRP A 154 -9.77 10.09 8.63
N ILE A 155 -9.90 9.19 9.62
CA ILE A 155 -11.10 8.38 9.85
C ILE A 155 -12.40 9.21 9.80
N PRO A 156 -12.58 10.31 10.55
CA PRO A 156 -13.83 11.08 10.52
C PRO A 156 -14.11 11.73 9.16
N VAL A 157 -13.07 12.12 8.41
CA VAL A 157 -13.20 12.70 7.06
C VAL A 157 -13.70 11.64 6.08
N GLN A 158 -13.10 10.45 6.13
CA GLN A 158 -13.50 9.29 5.34
C GLN A 158 -14.95 8.90 5.63
N GLN A 159 -15.31 8.72 6.91
CA GLN A 159 -16.67 8.32 7.31
C GLN A 159 -17.73 9.33 6.86
N TYR A 160 -17.44 10.63 6.98
CA TYR A 160 -18.34 11.67 6.49
C TYR A 160 -18.54 11.61 4.97
N THR A 161 -17.46 11.41 4.23
CA THR A 161 -17.48 11.36 2.76
C THR A 161 -18.29 10.14 2.28
N THR A 162 -17.99 8.95 2.83
CA THR A 162 -18.71 7.71 2.55
C THR A 162 -20.20 7.86 2.83
N ARG A 163 -20.58 8.35 4.02
CA ARG A 163 -21.99 8.57 4.39
C ARG A 163 -22.70 9.49 3.41
N ARG A 164 -22.09 10.62 3.04
CA ARG A 164 -22.70 11.61 2.14
C ARG A 164 -22.93 11.04 0.75
N ILE A 165 -21.97 10.30 0.22
CA ILE A 165 -22.05 9.67 -1.10
C ILE A 165 -23.11 8.57 -1.10
N GLN A 166 -23.09 7.67 -0.11
CA GLN A 166 -24.10 6.61 0.03
C GLN A 166 -25.51 7.16 0.13
N VAL A 167 -25.75 8.16 0.98
CA VAL A 167 -27.09 8.76 1.14
C VAL A 167 -27.54 9.45 -0.16
N LYS A 168 -26.63 10.14 -0.86
CA LYS A 168 -26.95 10.78 -2.16
C LYS A 168 -27.30 9.73 -3.22
N LEU A 169 -26.53 8.65 -3.34
CA LEU A 169 -26.78 7.55 -4.26
C LEU A 169 -28.10 6.84 -3.92
N PHE A 170 -28.34 6.57 -2.64
CA PHE A 170 -29.57 5.94 -2.19
C PHE A 170 -30.80 6.80 -2.49
N SER A 171 -30.73 8.11 -2.24
CA SER A 171 -31.78 9.05 -2.61
C SER A 171 -32.01 9.11 -4.11
N HIS A 172 -30.94 9.06 -4.92
CA HIS A 172 -31.05 9.05 -6.37
C HIS A 172 -31.69 7.75 -6.88
N LEU A 173 -31.30 6.59 -6.35
CA LEU A 173 -31.92 5.30 -6.67
C LEU A 173 -33.43 5.29 -6.38
N HIS A 174 -33.86 5.89 -5.28
CA HIS A 174 -35.28 6.03 -4.96
C HIS A 174 -36.06 6.95 -5.90
N SER A 175 -35.36 7.84 -6.61
CA SER A 175 -35.98 8.76 -7.59
C SER A 175 -36.12 8.17 -9.00
N LEU A 176 -35.56 6.97 -9.24
CA LEU A 176 -35.65 6.30 -10.54
C LEU A 176 -37.01 5.63 -10.74
N SER A 177 -37.37 5.38 -12.00
CA SER A 177 -38.68 4.84 -12.36
C SER A 177 -38.87 3.39 -11.88
N LEU A 178 -40.12 2.99 -11.65
CA LEU A 178 -40.45 1.60 -11.30
C LEU A 178 -39.98 0.61 -12.38
N ARG A 179 -40.03 1.01 -13.66
CA ARG A 179 -39.53 0.21 -14.79
C ARG A 179 -38.05 -0.10 -14.62
N TRP A 180 -37.25 0.88 -14.23
CA TRP A 180 -35.83 0.72 -13.97
C TRP A 180 -35.57 -0.30 -12.85
N HIS A 181 -36.34 -0.23 -11.75
CA HIS A 181 -36.22 -1.16 -10.62
C HIS A 181 -36.63 -2.60 -10.97
N LEU A 182 -37.61 -2.79 -11.86
CA LEU A 182 -38.06 -4.12 -12.29
C LEU A 182 -37.10 -4.80 -13.28
N GLN A 183 -36.30 -4.02 -14.02
CA GLN A 183 -35.37 -4.56 -15.01
C GLN A 183 -34.02 -4.99 -14.43
N ARG A 184 -33.66 -4.54 -13.21
CA ARG A 184 -32.35 -4.77 -12.60
C ARG A 184 -32.47 -5.56 -11.29
N LYS A 185 -31.51 -6.45 -11.03
CA LYS A 185 -31.45 -7.18 -9.75
C LYS A 185 -30.99 -6.22 -8.65
N THR A 186 -31.83 -5.99 -7.64
CA THR A 186 -31.54 -5.04 -6.54
C THR A 186 -30.20 -5.32 -5.84
N GLY A 187 -29.84 -6.59 -5.66
CA GLY A 187 -28.56 -6.98 -5.04
C GLY A 187 -27.34 -6.61 -5.88
N GLU A 188 -27.45 -6.63 -7.21
CA GLU A 188 -26.37 -6.22 -8.12
C GLU A 188 -26.16 -4.71 -8.09
N VAL A 189 -27.26 -3.94 -8.12
CA VAL A 189 -27.25 -2.48 -7.99
C VAL A 189 -26.63 -2.06 -6.66
N LEU A 190 -27.06 -2.65 -5.54
CA LEU A 190 -26.53 -2.32 -4.22
C LEU A 190 -25.04 -2.64 -4.12
N ARG A 191 -24.58 -3.75 -4.71
CA ARG A 191 -23.15 -4.07 -4.81
C ARG A 191 -22.36 -3.05 -5.62
N ILE A 192 -22.92 -2.45 -6.67
CA ILE A 192 -22.28 -1.38 -7.43
C ILE A 192 -22.14 -0.11 -6.56
N VAL A 193 -23.18 0.23 -5.80
CA VAL A 193 -23.17 1.37 -4.87
C VAL A 193 -22.11 1.20 -3.77
N ASP A 194 -22.08 0.03 -3.12
CA ASP A 194 -21.15 -0.27 -2.04
C ASP A 194 -19.71 -0.30 -2.54
N ARG A 195 -19.44 -1.00 -3.65
CA ARG A 195 -18.11 -1.05 -4.27
C ARG A 195 -17.67 0.33 -4.73
N GLY A 196 -18.52 1.06 -5.45
CA GLY A 196 -18.22 2.41 -5.93
C GLY A 196 -17.86 3.38 -4.80
N THR A 197 -18.65 3.39 -3.72
CA THR A 197 -18.37 4.27 -2.57
C THR A 197 -17.06 3.92 -1.87
N ASN A 198 -16.81 2.63 -1.62
CA ASN A 198 -15.56 2.18 -1.02
C ASN A 198 -14.35 2.46 -1.92
N SER A 199 -14.51 2.31 -3.23
CA SER A 199 -13.48 2.58 -4.23
C SER A 199 -13.13 4.06 -4.31
N ILE A 200 -14.10 4.98 -4.22
CA ILE A 200 -13.83 6.43 -4.15
C ILE A 200 -12.89 6.76 -2.99
N ASN A 201 -13.22 6.25 -1.80
CA ASN A 201 -12.42 6.53 -0.61
C ASN A 201 -11.05 5.86 -0.66
N SER A 202 -10.98 4.62 -1.15
CA SER A 202 -9.73 3.87 -1.29
C SER A 202 -8.80 4.53 -2.30
N LEU A 203 -9.32 4.90 -3.47
CA LEU A 203 -8.59 5.60 -4.53
C LEU A 203 -7.99 6.91 -4.03
N LEU A 204 -8.79 7.71 -3.32
CA LEU A 204 -8.32 8.94 -2.72
C LEU A 204 -7.18 8.69 -1.72
N SER A 205 -7.34 7.69 -0.85
CA SER A 205 -6.33 7.30 0.13
C SER A 205 -5.02 6.89 -0.55
N TYR A 206 -5.09 6.06 -1.60
CA TYR A 206 -3.92 5.63 -2.36
C TYR A 206 -3.22 6.79 -3.07
N VAL A 207 -3.96 7.69 -3.70
CA VAL A 207 -3.38 8.82 -4.43
C VAL A 207 -2.74 9.82 -3.48
N ILE A 208 -3.45 10.26 -2.43
CA ILE A 208 -2.97 11.31 -1.51
C ILE A 208 -1.92 10.79 -0.54
N PHE A 209 -2.07 9.57 -0.01
CA PHE A 209 -1.22 9.08 1.08
C PHE A 209 -0.12 8.13 0.65
N GLN A 210 -0.20 7.59 -0.57
CA GLN A 210 0.84 6.70 -1.06
C GLN A 210 1.54 7.27 -2.30
N ILE A 211 0.82 7.49 -3.40
CA ILE A 211 1.46 7.85 -4.68
C ILE A 211 2.09 9.23 -4.59
N LEU A 212 1.33 10.26 -4.19
CA LEU A 212 1.84 11.62 -4.13
C LEU A 212 3.07 11.71 -3.20
N PRO A 213 3.05 11.18 -1.96
CA PRO A 213 4.23 11.12 -1.10
C PRO A 213 5.42 10.40 -1.72
N THR A 214 5.20 9.27 -2.41
CA THR A 214 6.28 8.49 -3.01
C THR A 214 6.94 9.27 -4.15
N VAL A 215 6.15 9.93 -5.01
CA VAL A 215 6.68 10.80 -6.07
C VAL A 215 7.46 11.97 -5.48
N VAL A 216 6.92 12.62 -4.44
CA VAL A 216 7.60 13.70 -3.73
C VAL A 216 8.91 13.22 -3.09
N ASP A 217 8.91 12.06 -2.42
CA ASP A 217 10.11 11.48 -1.80
C ASP A 217 11.19 11.17 -2.85
N ILE A 218 10.82 10.66 -4.04
CA ILE A 218 11.77 10.44 -5.16
C ILE A 218 12.36 11.77 -5.65
N VAL A 219 11.53 12.79 -5.88
CA VAL A 219 11.99 14.10 -6.37
C VAL A 219 12.91 14.76 -5.36
N ILE A 220 12.54 14.74 -4.07
CA ILE A 220 13.37 15.28 -2.99
C ILE A 220 14.70 14.53 -2.91
N ALA A 221 14.69 13.19 -3.02
CA ALA A 221 15.92 12.41 -3.01
C ALA A 221 16.86 12.76 -4.16
N ILE A 222 16.34 12.89 -5.38
CA ILE A 222 17.16 13.26 -6.54
C ILE A 222 17.79 14.64 -6.34
N ILE A 223 17.00 15.64 -5.92
CA ILE A 223 17.51 16.99 -5.64
C ILE A 223 18.57 16.95 -4.53
N TYR A 224 18.31 16.19 -3.47
CA TYR A 224 19.23 16.02 -2.36
C TYR A 224 20.57 15.39 -2.81
N PHE A 225 20.54 14.29 -3.58
CA PHE A 225 21.77 13.65 -4.05
C PHE A 225 22.58 14.50 -5.03
N ILE A 226 21.91 15.28 -5.89
CA ILE A 226 22.57 16.22 -6.81
C ILE A 226 23.29 17.32 -6.03
N THR A 227 22.63 17.88 -5.00
CA THR A 227 23.17 18.99 -4.21
C THR A 227 24.22 18.56 -3.19
N ALA A 228 24.08 17.38 -2.58
CA ALA A 228 24.94 16.92 -1.49
C ALA A 228 26.17 16.11 -1.94
N PHE A 229 26.08 15.41 -3.08
CA PHE A 229 27.18 14.55 -3.55
C PHE A 229 27.72 15.02 -4.90
N ASN A 230 26.94 14.88 -5.97
CA ASN A 230 27.21 15.35 -7.34
C ASN A 230 26.04 14.97 -8.27
N TYR A 231 25.99 15.52 -9.49
CA TYR A 231 25.01 15.15 -10.52
C TYR A 231 25.07 13.65 -10.90
N ILE A 232 26.25 13.02 -10.84
CA ILE A 232 26.44 11.60 -11.17
C ILE A 232 25.66 10.70 -10.21
N PHE A 233 25.68 11.00 -8.91
CA PHE A 233 24.92 10.25 -7.91
C PHE A 233 23.41 10.37 -8.14
N GLY A 234 22.94 11.59 -8.40
CA GLY A 234 21.54 11.83 -8.77
C GLY A 234 21.10 11.03 -10.00
N LEU A 235 21.96 10.94 -11.02
CA LEU A 235 21.69 10.17 -12.24
C LEU A 235 21.60 8.66 -11.96
N VAL A 236 22.51 8.10 -11.15
CA VAL A 236 22.47 6.67 -10.77
C VAL A 236 21.18 6.33 -10.02
N VAL A 237 20.81 7.15 -9.03
CA VAL A 237 19.56 6.96 -8.27
C VAL A 237 18.35 7.07 -9.20
N PHE A 238 18.30 8.09 -10.06
CA PHE A 238 17.23 8.27 -11.04
C PHE A 238 17.10 7.06 -11.97
N LEU A 239 18.20 6.59 -12.55
CA LEU A 239 18.22 5.44 -13.46
C LEU A 239 17.74 4.17 -12.75
N CYS A 240 18.20 3.94 -11.51
CA CYS A 240 17.77 2.79 -10.72
C CYS A 240 16.25 2.83 -10.43
N MET A 241 15.72 4.00 -10.03
CA MET A 241 14.29 4.16 -9.75
C MET A 241 13.43 3.99 -11.00
N VAL A 242 13.83 4.56 -12.13
CA VAL A 242 13.12 4.42 -13.41
C VAL A 242 13.15 2.97 -13.89
N MET A 243 14.30 2.31 -13.80
CA MET A 243 14.45 0.89 -14.16
C MET A 243 13.57 0.01 -13.26
N TYR A 244 13.59 0.25 -11.94
CA TYR A 244 12.75 -0.47 -10.98
C TYR A 244 11.26 -0.33 -11.31
N LEU A 245 10.81 0.91 -11.56
CA LEU A 245 9.42 1.19 -11.89
C LEU A 245 9.01 0.53 -13.21
N GLY A 246 9.84 0.66 -14.25
CA GLY A 246 9.59 0.09 -15.57
C GLY A 246 9.48 -1.44 -15.53
N VAL A 247 10.42 -2.11 -14.87
CA VAL A 247 10.40 -3.57 -14.67
C VAL A 247 9.17 -3.99 -13.87
N THR A 248 8.85 -3.27 -12.79
CA THR A 248 7.70 -3.58 -11.93
C THR A 248 6.38 -3.48 -12.69
N ILE A 249 6.17 -2.42 -13.47
CA ILE A 249 4.94 -2.22 -14.25
C ILE A 249 4.84 -3.30 -15.34
N TRP A 250 5.89 -3.49 -16.13
CA TRP A 250 5.91 -4.45 -17.23
C TRP A 250 5.59 -5.88 -16.77
N ILE A 251 6.25 -6.35 -15.71
CA ILE A 251 5.99 -7.68 -15.15
C ILE A 251 4.59 -7.76 -14.52
N THR A 252 4.12 -6.69 -13.86
CA THR A 252 2.78 -6.69 -13.24
C THR A 252 1.69 -6.82 -14.30
N GLU A 253 1.81 -6.14 -15.43
CA GLU A 253 0.87 -6.27 -16.55
C GLU A 253 0.94 -7.68 -17.16
N TRP A 254 2.14 -8.19 -17.42
CA TRP A 254 2.32 -9.56 -17.94
C TRP A 254 1.77 -10.63 -16.98
N ARG A 255 1.94 -10.45 -15.66
CA ARG A 255 1.47 -11.40 -14.63
C ARG A 255 -0.06 -11.46 -14.53
N THR A 256 -0.75 -10.39 -14.92
CA THR A 256 -2.20 -10.26 -14.74
C THR A 256 -2.97 -11.42 -15.40
N LYS A 257 -2.49 -11.94 -16.55
CA LYS A 257 -3.09 -13.11 -17.20
C LYS A 257 -3.07 -14.38 -16.34
N TYR A 258 -1.97 -14.67 -15.65
CA TYR A 258 -1.86 -15.86 -14.79
C TYR A 258 -2.78 -15.77 -13.57
N ARG A 259 -2.98 -14.55 -13.07
CA ARG A 259 -3.90 -14.31 -11.97
C ARG A 259 -5.36 -14.47 -12.40
N ARG A 260 -5.71 -14.02 -13.61
CA ARG A 260 -7.03 -14.26 -14.21
C ARG A 260 -7.30 -15.74 -14.41
N ASP A 261 -6.32 -16.49 -14.94
CA ASP A 261 -6.44 -17.95 -15.09
C ASP A 261 -6.67 -18.64 -13.74
N MET A 262 -5.89 -18.27 -12.71
CA MET A 262 -6.04 -18.80 -11.35
C MET A 262 -7.45 -18.55 -10.80
N ASN A 263 -7.96 -17.32 -10.92
CA ASN A 263 -9.31 -16.96 -10.46
C ASN A 263 -10.41 -17.73 -11.23
N LYS A 264 -10.23 -17.93 -12.53
CA LYS A 264 -11.17 -18.71 -13.36
C LYS A 264 -11.28 -20.15 -12.88
N TYR A 265 -10.15 -20.82 -12.64
CA TYR A 265 -10.15 -22.21 -12.17
C TYR A 265 -10.57 -22.35 -10.70
N ASP A 266 -10.33 -21.33 -9.87
CA ASP A 266 -10.87 -21.30 -8.51
C ASP A 266 -12.40 -21.26 -8.51
N ASN A 267 -13.00 -20.40 -9.35
CA ASN A 267 -14.45 -20.34 -9.53
C ASN A 267 -15.03 -21.66 -10.05
N ASP A 268 -14.39 -22.30 -11.04
CA ASP A 268 -14.82 -23.61 -11.56
C ASP A 268 -14.77 -24.70 -10.48
N ARG A 269 -13.70 -24.75 -9.69
CA ARG A 269 -13.59 -25.67 -8.55
C ARG A 269 -14.70 -25.42 -7.52
N ASN A 270 -14.92 -24.17 -7.13
CA ASN A 270 -15.92 -23.80 -6.14
C ASN A 270 -17.34 -24.10 -6.65
N ALA A 271 -17.64 -23.82 -7.92
CA ALA A 271 -18.92 -24.15 -8.55
C ALA A 271 -19.20 -25.66 -8.51
N LYS A 272 -18.22 -26.50 -8.86
CA LYS A 272 -18.35 -27.96 -8.80
C LYS A 272 -18.58 -28.48 -7.38
N SER A 273 -17.89 -27.92 -6.38
CA SER A 273 -18.09 -28.30 -4.97
C SER A 273 -19.49 -27.94 -4.48
N VAL A 274 -19.95 -26.72 -4.77
CA VAL A 274 -21.27 -26.24 -4.36
C VAL A 274 -22.37 -27.06 -5.03
N ASP A 275 -22.26 -27.29 -6.34
CA ASP A 275 -23.23 -28.10 -7.10
C ASP A 275 -23.35 -29.53 -6.56
N SER A 276 -22.21 -30.18 -6.27
CA SER A 276 -22.17 -31.53 -5.71
C SER A 276 -22.82 -31.62 -4.32
N LEU A 277 -22.58 -30.63 -3.47
CA LEU A 277 -23.13 -30.59 -2.11
C LEU A 277 -24.61 -30.19 -2.07
N LEU A 278 -25.06 -29.30 -2.96
CA LEU A 278 -26.47 -28.96 -3.10
C LEU A 278 -27.28 -30.16 -3.62
N ASN A 279 -26.73 -30.92 -4.56
CA ASN A 279 -27.36 -32.10 -5.14
C ASN A 279 -26.91 -33.41 -4.47
N PHE A 280 -26.59 -33.35 -3.17
CA PHE A 280 -26.06 -34.50 -2.42
C PHE A 280 -26.98 -35.71 -2.47
N GLU A 281 -28.30 -35.48 -2.43
CA GLU A 281 -29.30 -36.55 -2.53
C GLU A 281 -29.14 -37.33 -3.84
N THR A 282 -29.04 -36.64 -4.98
CA THR A 282 -28.84 -37.25 -6.30
C THR A 282 -27.55 -38.06 -6.34
N VAL A 283 -26.45 -37.52 -5.81
CA VAL A 283 -25.15 -38.23 -5.76
C VAL A 283 -25.27 -39.53 -4.96
N LYS A 284 -26.01 -39.52 -3.84
CA LYS A 284 -26.26 -40.72 -3.03
C LYS A 284 -27.22 -41.71 -3.69
N TYR A 285 -28.28 -41.22 -4.34
CA TYR A 285 -29.24 -42.07 -5.06
C TYR A 285 -28.57 -42.90 -6.17
N TYR A 286 -27.64 -42.30 -6.92
CA TYR A 286 -26.93 -42.98 -8.00
C TYR A 286 -25.62 -43.66 -7.57
N GLY A 287 -25.22 -43.58 -6.29
CA GLY A 287 -23.94 -44.13 -5.82
C GLY A 287 -22.70 -43.47 -6.44
N ALA A 288 -22.82 -42.23 -6.94
CA ALA A 288 -21.81 -41.56 -7.75
C ALA A 288 -20.75 -40.77 -6.94
N SER A 289 -20.57 -41.09 -5.66
CA SER A 289 -19.68 -40.32 -4.78
C SER A 289 -18.21 -40.34 -5.22
N GLU A 290 -17.72 -41.49 -5.70
CA GLU A 290 -16.34 -41.61 -6.18
C GLU A 290 -16.14 -40.80 -7.48
N PHE A 291 -17.14 -40.81 -8.37
CA PHE A 291 -17.11 -40.02 -9.61
C PHE A 291 -17.03 -38.51 -9.32
N GLU A 292 -17.89 -38.00 -8.43
CA GLU A 292 -17.86 -36.58 -8.05
C GLU A 292 -16.57 -36.20 -7.32
N THR A 293 -16.04 -37.10 -6.48
CA THR A 293 -14.75 -36.89 -5.81
C THR A 293 -13.61 -36.78 -6.82
N ASN A 294 -13.57 -37.66 -7.83
CA ASN A 294 -12.56 -37.63 -8.88
C ASN A 294 -12.70 -36.38 -9.77
N ARG A 295 -13.93 -35.97 -10.11
CA ARG A 295 -14.22 -34.73 -10.85
C ARG A 295 -13.72 -33.50 -10.10
N TYR A 296 -13.88 -33.49 -8.79
CA TYR A 296 -13.39 -32.43 -7.92
C TYR A 296 -11.86 -32.43 -7.78
N ASP A 297 -11.24 -33.61 -7.64
CA ASP A 297 -9.78 -33.77 -7.61
C ASP A 297 -9.12 -33.28 -8.92
N GLU A 298 -9.71 -33.58 -10.08
CA GLU A 298 -9.25 -33.03 -11.36
C GLU A 298 -9.33 -31.50 -11.42
N ALA A 299 -10.43 -30.92 -10.93
CA ALA A 299 -10.59 -29.46 -10.85
C ALA A 299 -9.52 -28.84 -9.93
N ILE A 300 -9.22 -29.48 -8.79
CA ILE A 300 -8.13 -29.08 -7.90
C ILE A 300 -6.78 -29.12 -8.61
N LYS A 301 -6.46 -30.20 -9.34
CA LYS A 301 -5.18 -30.33 -10.06
C LYS A 301 -4.97 -29.26 -11.13
N VAL A 302 -6.05 -28.81 -11.78
CA VAL A 302 -6.00 -27.69 -12.75
C VAL A 302 -5.79 -26.36 -12.03
N TYR A 303 -6.53 -26.11 -10.94
CA TYR A 303 -6.36 -24.93 -10.09
C TYR A 303 -4.92 -24.84 -9.55
N GLN A 304 -4.37 -25.92 -8.97
CA GLN A 304 -3.01 -25.95 -8.42
C GLN A 304 -1.95 -25.59 -9.45
N ARG A 305 -2.10 -26.05 -10.71
CA ARG A 305 -1.20 -25.68 -11.80
C ARG A 305 -1.27 -24.18 -12.13
N ALA A 306 -2.46 -23.59 -12.09
CA ALA A 306 -2.64 -22.15 -12.31
C ALA A 306 -2.11 -21.32 -11.12
N GLU A 307 -2.39 -21.75 -9.90
CA GLU A 307 -1.89 -21.17 -8.65
C GLU A 307 -0.36 -21.18 -8.59
N TRP A 308 0.27 -22.29 -8.99
CA TRP A 308 1.73 -22.39 -9.08
C TRP A 308 2.29 -21.35 -10.06
N LYS A 309 1.71 -21.20 -11.26
CA LYS A 309 2.16 -20.18 -12.24
C LYS A 309 1.98 -18.75 -11.70
N SER A 310 0.84 -18.48 -11.05
CA SER A 310 0.54 -17.18 -10.44
C SER A 310 1.53 -16.84 -9.31
N THR A 311 1.86 -17.81 -8.47
CA THR A 311 2.81 -17.65 -7.35
C THR A 311 4.25 -17.58 -7.83
N ALA A 312 4.65 -18.44 -8.78
CA ALA A 312 5.98 -18.44 -9.37
C ALA A 312 6.27 -17.11 -10.09
N SER A 313 5.30 -16.56 -10.81
CA SER A 313 5.43 -15.24 -11.46
C SER A 313 5.53 -14.07 -10.47
N LEU A 314 4.90 -14.18 -9.29
CA LEU A 314 5.11 -13.22 -8.20
C LEU A 314 6.52 -13.31 -7.61
N ASN A 315 7.02 -14.52 -7.39
CA ASN A 315 8.40 -14.71 -6.92
C ASN A 315 9.43 -14.23 -7.95
N MET A 316 9.18 -14.44 -9.24
CA MET A 316 10.01 -13.91 -10.32
C MET A 316 10.05 -12.37 -10.30
N LEU A 317 8.90 -11.70 -10.08
CA LEU A 317 8.86 -10.25 -9.88
C LEU A 317 9.75 -9.82 -8.71
N ASN A 318 9.59 -10.45 -7.55
CA ASN A 318 10.36 -10.11 -6.35
C ASN A 318 11.87 -10.32 -6.59
N SER A 319 12.26 -11.39 -7.27
CA SER A 319 13.65 -11.65 -7.64
C SER A 319 14.21 -10.59 -8.59
N MET A 320 13.47 -10.22 -9.65
CA MET A 320 13.91 -9.17 -10.57
C MET A 320 14.04 -7.81 -9.88
N GLN A 321 13.07 -7.46 -9.03
CA GLN A 321 13.13 -6.25 -8.21
C GLN A 321 14.35 -6.25 -7.28
N ASN A 322 14.66 -7.40 -6.65
CA ASN A 322 15.84 -7.54 -5.80
C ASN A 322 17.14 -7.38 -6.60
N VAL A 323 17.22 -7.94 -7.81
CA VAL A 323 18.38 -7.77 -8.71
C VAL A 323 18.58 -6.30 -9.09
N VAL A 324 17.51 -5.55 -9.39
CA VAL A 324 17.60 -4.12 -9.69
C VAL A 324 18.04 -3.32 -8.47
N ILE A 325 17.46 -3.58 -7.30
CA ILE A 325 17.84 -2.92 -6.04
C ILE A 325 19.30 -3.20 -5.69
N THR A 326 19.71 -4.46 -5.76
CA THR A 326 21.06 -4.90 -5.39
C THR A 326 22.09 -4.36 -6.37
N SER A 327 21.81 -4.37 -7.68
CA SER A 327 22.72 -3.80 -8.68
C SER A 327 22.84 -2.28 -8.57
N GLY A 328 21.73 -1.56 -8.34
CA GLY A 328 21.74 -0.13 -8.11
C GLY A 328 22.48 0.26 -6.82
N THR A 329 22.25 -0.49 -5.74
CA THR A 329 22.96 -0.29 -4.48
C THR A 329 24.44 -0.61 -4.63
N LEU A 330 24.81 -1.70 -5.31
CA LEU A 330 26.21 -2.07 -5.57
C LEU A 330 26.92 -1.01 -6.41
N ALA A 331 26.33 -0.59 -7.53
CA ALA A 331 26.90 0.43 -8.40
C ALA A 331 27.07 1.76 -7.66
N GLY A 332 26.05 2.20 -6.93
CA GLY A 332 26.11 3.41 -6.12
C GLY A 332 27.11 3.34 -4.98
N SER A 333 27.18 2.21 -4.26
CA SER A 333 28.15 1.96 -3.20
C SER A 333 29.59 1.94 -3.72
N LEU A 334 29.85 1.32 -4.87
CA LEU A 334 31.17 1.33 -5.51
C LEU A 334 31.55 2.75 -5.94
N LEU A 335 30.61 3.52 -6.48
CA LEU A 335 30.83 4.90 -6.87
C LEU A 335 31.11 5.80 -5.65
N CYS A 336 30.34 5.65 -4.57
CA CYS A 336 30.59 6.30 -3.27
C CYS A 336 31.99 5.97 -2.75
N ALA A 337 32.33 4.68 -2.67
CA ALA A 337 33.62 4.24 -2.15
C ALA A 337 34.79 4.76 -2.99
N TRP A 338 34.66 4.72 -4.32
CA TRP A 338 35.67 5.26 -5.22
C TRP A 338 35.82 6.78 -5.08
N ALA A 339 34.71 7.52 -4.96
CA ALA A 339 34.71 8.98 -4.78
C ALA A 339 35.33 9.41 -3.44
N VAL A 340 35.07 8.66 -2.36
CA VAL A 340 35.70 8.88 -1.04
C VAL A 340 37.22 8.64 -1.10
N VAL A 341 37.67 7.58 -1.79
CA VAL A 341 39.10 7.23 -1.89
C VAL A 341 39.87 8.20 -2.78
N HIS A 342 39.31 8.58 -3.93
CA HIS A 342 40.00 9.46 -4.89
C HIS A 342 39.78 10.96 -4.62
N SER A 343 38.99 11.34 -3.60
CA SER A 343 38.64 12.74 -3.30
C SER A 343 38.29 13.54 -4.56
N ILE A 344 37.43 12.97 -5.41
CA ILE A 344 37.06 13.59 -6.66
C ILE A 344 36.00 14.63 -6.36
N SER A 345 36.36 15.89 -6.61
CA SER A 345 35.63 17.16 -6.37
C SER A 345 35.76 17.74 -4.96
N ASP A 346 35.71 19.06 -4.88
CA ASP A 346 35.88 19.93 -3.69
C ASP A 346 34.98 19.63 -2.47
N LEU A 347 34.21 18.52 -2.49
CA LEU A 347 33.44 18.00 -1.37
C LEU A 347 34.20 16.87 -0.66
N LYS A 348 34.58 17.10 0.60
CA LYS A 348 35.13 16.07 1.50
C LYS A 348 34.03 15.06 1.88
N LEU A 349 33.80 14.05 1.05
CA LEU A 349 32.90 12.93 1.35
C LEU A 349 33.45 12.09 2.51
N THR A 350 32.61 11.74 3.48
CA THR A 350 33.03 11.01 4.69
C THR A 350 32.49 9.58 4.74
N VAL A 351 32.92 8.78 5.73
CA VAL A 351 32.39 7.43 5.94
C VAL A 351 30.88 7.45 6.22
N GLY A 352 30.37 8.48 6.88
CA GLY A 352 28.93 8.66 7.10
C GLY A 352 28.12 8.88 5.82
N ASP A 353 28.73 9.42 4.75
CA ASP A 353 28.06 9.59 3.45
C ASP A 353 27.73 8.25 2.78
N TYR A 354 28.58 7.25 2.97
CA TYR A 354 28.31 5.88 2.51
C TYR A 354 27.08 5.29 3.21
N VAL A 355 26.99 5.47 4.54
CA VAL A 355 25.84 4.98 5.32
C VAL A 355 24.57 5.74 4.93
N LEU A 356 24.65 7.05 4.71
CA LEU A 356 23.53 7.86 4.22
C LEU A 356 23.00 7.32 2.89
N PHE A 357 23.89 7.09 1.92
CA PHE A 357 23.53 6.62 0.60
C PHE A 357 22.75 5.30 0.68
N GLY A 358 23.28 4.31 1.41
CA GLY A 358 22.63 3.01 1.56
C GLY A 358 21.30 3.08 2.30
N THR A 359 21.24 3.83 3.41
CA THR A 359 20.02 3.97 4.21
C THR A 359 18.91 4.72 3.48
N TYR A 360 19.26 5.78 2.74
CA TYR A 360 18.30 6.56 1.98
C TYR A 360 17.78 5.80 0.76
N LEU A 361 18.65 5.07 0.04
CA LEU A 361 18.20 4.17 -1.03
C LEU A 361 17.20 3.13 -0.54
N ASN A 362 17.52 2.44 0.56
CA ASN A 362 16.64 1.42 1.12
C ASN A 362 15.26 2.00 1.51
N GLN A 363 15.25 3.22 2.04
CA GLN A 363 14.02 3.95 2.35
C GLN A 363 13.16 4.24 1.12
N LEU A 364 13.77 4.61 0.00
CA LEU A 364 13.04 4.87 -1.24
C LEU A 364 12.42 3.59 -1.81
N TYR A 365 13.11 2.44 -1.69
CA TYR A 365 12.59 1.17 -2.22
C TYR A 365 11.36 0.64 -1.47
N GLY A 366 11.21 0.95 -0.18
CA GLY A 366 10.10 0.46 0.64
C GLY A 366 8.71 0.76 0.03
N PRO A 367 8.34 2.04 -0.18
CA PRO A 367 7.09 2.43 -0.84
C PRO A 367 6.96 1.90 -2.27
N LEU A 368 8.09 1.80 -2.99
CA LEU A 368 8.14 1.38 -4.39
C LEU A 368 7.69 -0.08 -4.57
N ASN A 369 8.02 -0.96 -3.63
CA ASN A 369 7.59 -2.37 -3.66
C ASN A 369 6.05 -2.51 -3.68
N TRP A 370 5.36 -1.61 -2.98
CA TRP A 370 3.91 -1.62 -2.91
C TRP A 370 3.23 -0.94 -4.10
N LEU A 371 3.95 -0.14 -4.90
CA LEU A 371 3.37 0.59 -6.04
C LEU A 371 2.71 -0.35 -7.05
N GLY A 372 3.27 -1.52 -7.32
CA GLY A 372 2.65 -2.49 -8.23
C GLY A 372 1.29 -3.01 -7.72
N THR A 373 1.10 -3.07 -6.40
CA THR A 373 -0.20 -3.41 -5.78
C THR A 373 -1.15 -2.23 -5.81
N TYR A 374 -0.67 -1.02 -5.48
CA TYR A 374 -1.47 0.20 -5.57
C TYR A 374 -1.94 0.49 -7.00
N TYR A 375 -1.11 0.22 -8.01
CA TYR A 375 -1.48 0.33 -9.42
C TYR A 375 -2.76 -0.46 -9.73
N ARG A 376 -2.78 -1.75 -9.36
CA ARG A 376 -3.95 -2.62 -9.56
C ARG A 376 -5.16 -2.16 -8.74
N MET A 377 -4.94 -1.79 -7.48
CA MET A 377 -6.03 -1.31 -6.60
C MET A 377 -6.66 -0.02 -7.15
N ILE A 378 -5.86 0.88 -7.70
CA ILE A 378 -6.32 2.12 -8.32
C ILE A 378 -7.10 1.81 -9.60
N GLN A 379 -6.59 0.92 -10.46
CA GLN A 379 -7.32 0.49 -11.67
C GLN A 379 -8.69 -0.09 -11.31
N GLN A 380 -8.75 -1.02 -10.34
CA GLN A 380 -10.00 -1.59 -9.87
C GLN A 380 -10.93 -0.51 -9.30
N SER A 381 -10.39 0.40 -8.48
CA SER A 381 -11.18 1.48 -7.88
C SER A 381 -11.74 2.42 -8.95
N PHE A 382 -11.01 2.67 -10.04
CA PHE A 382 -11.50 3.46 -11.17
C PHE A 382 -12.68 2.79 -11.87
N ILE A 383 -12.61 1.48 -12.12
CA ILE A 383 -13.69 0.71 -12.77
C ILE A 383 -14.95 0.72 -11.91
N ASP A 384 -14.82 0.40 -10.62
CA ASP A 384 -15.96 0.35 -9.70
C ASP A 384 -16.61 1.73 -9.53
N MET A 385 -15.81 2.78 -9.50
CA MET A 385 -16.27 4.16 -9.44
C MET A 385 -16.98 4.59 -10.74
N GLU A 386 -16.47 4.19 -11.91
CA GLU A 386 -17.09 4.48 -13.20
C GLU A 386 -18.48 3.85 -13.31
N ASN A 387 -18.63 2.58 -12.92
CA ASN A 387 -19.93 1.92 -12.85
C ASN A 387 -20.91 2.63 -11.90
N MET A 388 -20.41 3.18 -10.80
CA MET A 388 -21.21 3.93 -9.84
C MET A 388 -21.61 5.33 -10.37
N PHE A 389 -20.74 5.99 -11.13
CA PHE A 389 -21.09 7.24 -11.80
C PHE A 389 -22.07 7.03 -12.96
N GLU A 390 -21.92 5.96 -13.74
CA GLU A 390 -22.92 5.57 -14.75
C GLU A 390 -24.32 5.39 -14.11
N LEU A 391 -24.38 4.84 -12.90
CA LEU A 391 -25.62 4.71 -12.13
C LEU A 391 -26.21 6.06 -11.67
N LEU A 392 -25.35 7.04 -11.39
CA LEU A 392 -25.74 8.39 -10.95
C LEU A 392 -26.14 9.30 -12.12
N ASP A 393 -25.60 9.03 -13.31
CA ASP A 393 -25.91 9.76 -14.55
C ASP A 393 -27.17 9.21 -15.25
N GLU A 394 -27.78 8.14 -14.73
CA GLU A 394 -29.04 7.63 -15.24
C GLU A 394 -30.17 8.66 -15.07
N ASN A 395 -30.81 9.02 -16.18
CA ASN A 395 -31.85 10.04 -16.18
C ASN A 395 -33.10 9.57 -15.44
N GLN A 396 -33.67 10.46 -14.62
CA GLN A 396 -34.99 10.25 -14.03
C GLN A 396 -36.06 10.30 -15.13
N GLU A 397 -36.61 9.16 -15.54
CA GLU A 397 -37.73 9.11 -16.51
C GLU A 397 -38.97 9.85 -15.99
N VAL A 398 -39.13 9.96 -14.67
CA VAL A 398 -40.23 10.67 -14.01
C VAL A 398 -39.64 11.76 -13.11
N SER A 399 -39.33 12.92 -13.67
CA SER A 399 -39.04 14.10 -12.85
C SER A 399 -40.34 14.58 -12.19
N MET A 400 -40.39 14.68 -10.87
CA MET A 400 -41.46 15.44 -10.22
C MET A 400 -41.34 16.88 -10.72
N ILE A 401 -42.30 17.32 -11.54
CA ILE A 401 -42.55 18.75 -11.75
C ILE A 401 -42.91 19.27 -10.37
N VAL A 402 -41.96 19.91 -9.69
CA VAL A 402 -42.27 20.74 -8.53
C VAL A 402 -43.06 21.91 -9.09
N ILE A 403 -44.37 21.74 -9.15
CA ILE A 403 -45.29 22.86 -9.31
C ILE A 403 -45.05 23.70 -8.07
N ALA A 404 -44.30 24.79 -8.23
CA ALA A 404 -44.23 25.85 -7.25
C ALA A 404 -45.67 26.36 -7.04
N MET A 405 -46.36 25.79 -6.06
CA MET A 405 -47.63 26.30 -5.60
C MET A 405 -47.33 27.45 -4.65
N GLY A 406 -47.54 28.67 -5.16
CA GLY A 406 -47.99 29.87 -4.43
C GLY A 406 -47.13 30.35 -3.28
#